data_AF-A0A256V6N6-F1
#
_entry.id   AF-A0A256V6N6-F1
#
_cell.length_a   1.000
_cell.length_b   1.000
_cell.length_c   1.000
_cell.angle_alpha   90.00
_cell.angle_beta   90.00
_cell.angle_gamma   90.00
#
_symmetry.space_group_name_H-M   'P 1'
#
loop_
_entity.id
_entity.type
_entity.pdbx_description
1 polymer ?
#
loop_
_entity_poly.entity_id
_entity_poly.type
_entity_poly.pdbx_seq_one_letter_code
_entity_poly.pdbx_strand_id
1 'polypeptide(L)'
;MKIPHTLSEFTQTYYYKTELIKLCRQWNLPTSGTKAELNSYIEKYLKGMSANKIKPCRSNKIHRLLTYNEINLDTKLINSGFCFNKVARQWFADYFGVEKFSFSKKMAVIKRKAEVERDEQATVGDLIQQMQNWDKNKNASPAEENTYQWNNFVRDFFKDPATKQFNQRLKVASLLWKKVRISRGNKVYYHNMLEKYNKEIEIHKKG
;
A
#
# COMPACT_ATOMS: atom_id res chain seq x y z
N MET A 1 4.06 -14.56 14.25
CA MET A 1 2.90 -14.29 13.37
C MET A 1 1.94 -15.45 13.55
N LYS A 2 0.66 -15.21 13.85
CA LYS A 2 -0.34 -16.29 13.92
C LYS A 2 -0.59 -16.79 12.49
N ILE A 3 -0.49 -18.10 12.26
CA ILE A 3 -0.89 -18.69 10.98
C ILE A 3 -2.40 -18.96 11.07
N PRO A 4 -3.21 -18.46 10.13
CA PRO A 4 -4.64 -18.70 10.15
C PRO A 4 -4.95 -20.09 9.59
N HIS A 5 -5.89 -20.79 10.22
CA HIS A 5 -6.34 -22.12 9.77
C HIS A 5 -7.71 -22.06 9.08
N THR A 6 -8.46 -20.96 9.26
CA THR A 6 -9.75 -20.75 8.61
C THR A 6 -9.81 -19.38 7.93
N LEU A 7 -10.74 -19.24 6.97
CA LEU A 7 -11.03 -17.96 6.34
C LEU A 7 -11.45 -16.90 7.38
N SER A 8 -12.26 -17.28 8.37
CA SER A 8 -12.73 -16.38 9.43
C SER A 8 -11.57 -15.84 10.27
N GLU A 9 -10.63 -16.71 10.67
CA GLU A 9 -9.44 -16.27 11.40
C GLU A 9 -8.57 -15.32 10.58
N PHE A 10 -8.46 -15.57 9.27
CA PHE A 10 -7.70 -14.71 8.38
C PHE A 10 -8.33 -13.32 8.24
N THR A 11 -9.64 -13.24 7.97
CA THR A 11 -10.34 -11.96 7.73
C THR A 11 -10.44 -11.09 8.97
N GLN A 12 -10.43 -11.68 10.17
CA GLN A 12 -10.44 -10.94 11.44
C GLN A 12 -9.05 -10.47 11.88
N THR A 13 -7.98 -10.97 11.27
CA THR A 13 -6.60 -10.68 11.68
C THR A 13 -5.95 -9.65 10.75
N TYR A 14 -5.32 -8.63 11.34
CA TYR A 14 -4.51 -7.69 10.57
C TYR A 14 -3.09 -8.22 10.35
N TYR A 15 -2.76 -8.50 9.09
CA TYR A 15 -1.41 -8.86 8.65
C TYR A 15 -0.68 -7.68 8.00
N TYR A 16 0.60 -7.54 8.30
CA TYR A 16 1.51 -6.73 7.51
C TYR A 16 1.79 -7.39 6.16
N LYS A 17 2.21 -6.60 5.16
CA LYS A 17 2.56 -7.13 3.83
C LYS A 17 3.63 -8.23 3.91
N THR A 18 4.64 -8.06 4.76
CA THR A 18 5.70 -9.06 4.97
C THR A 18 5.17 -10.35 5.59
N GLU A 19 4.17 -10.27 6.46
CA GLU A 19 3.47 -11.43 7.03
C GLU A 19 2.67 -12.17 5.95
N LEU A 20 1.93 -11.45 5.11
CA LEU A 20 1.21 -12.04 3.97
C LEU A 20 2.15 -12.72 2.98
N ILE A 21 3.30 -12.12 2.67
CA ILE A 21 4.31 -12.73 1.80
C ILE A 21 4.81 -14.05 2.39
N LYS A 22 5.02 -14.12 3.72
CA LYS A 22 5.42 -15.37 4.40
C LYS A 22 4.34 -16.44 4.27
N LEU A 23 3.07 -16.09 4.47
CA LEU A 23 1.95 -17.00 4.27
C LEU A 23 1.87 -17.50 2.81
N CYS A 24 1.98 -16.59 1.84
CA CYS A 24 2.00 -16.98 0.43
C CYS A 24 3.13 -17.96 0.11
N ARG A 25 4.35 -17.73 0.63
CA ARG A 25 5.48 -18.66 0.45
C ARG A 25 5.19 -20.03 1.02
N GLN A 26 4.63 -20.09 2.22
CA GLN A 26 4.31 -21.35 2.89
C GLN A 26 3.28 -22.20 2.13
N TRP A 27 2.36 -21.56 1.40
CA TRP A 27 1.31 -22.24 0.64
C TRP A 27 1.56 -22.25 -0.88
N ASN A 28 2.78 -21.96 -1.32
CA ASN A 28 3.14 -21.92 -2.75
C ASN A 28 2.24 -20.99 -3.60
N LEU A 29 1.83 -19.86 -3.02
CA LEU A 29 1.03 -18.82 -3.66
C LEU A 29 1.91 -17.70 -4.23
N PRO A 30 1.39 -16.86 -5.14
CA PRO A 30 2.09 -15.67 -5.60
C PRO A 30 2.53 -14.75 -4.44
N THR A 31 3.78 -14.31 -4.47
CA THR A 31 4.42 -13.52 -3.40
C THR A 31 4.65 -12.06 -3.76
N SER A 32 4.39 -11.68 -5.01
CA SER A 32 4.46 -10.31 -5.50
C SER A 32 3.07 -9.67 -5.52
N GLY A 33 3.02 -8.35 -5.31
CA GLY A 33 1.80 -7.58 -5.44
C GLY A 33 1.56 -6.57 -4.32
N THR A 34 0.39 -5.95 -4.34
CA THR A 34 -0.11 -5.11 -3.26
C THR A 34 -0.59 -5.97 -2.09
N LYS A 35 -0.84 -5.33 -0.95
CA LYS A 35 -1.41 -6.02 0.20
C LYS A 35 -2.79 -6.62 -0.14
N ALA A 36 -3.58 -5.95 -0.97
CA ALA A 36 -4.90 -6.42 -1.40
C ALA A 36 -4.81 -7.68 -2.27
N GLU A 37 -3.85 -7.73 -3.20
CA GLU A 37 -3.63 -8.92 -4.03
C GLU A 37 -3.18 -10.12 -3.20
N LEU A 38 -2.23 -9.92 -2.27
CA LEU A 38 -1.78 -10.98 -1.38
C LEU A 38 -2.93 -11.51 -0.51
N ASN A 39 -3.78 -10.62 0.02
CA ASN A 39 -5.00 -11.01 0.72
C ASN A 39 -5.91 -11.85 -0.19
N SER A 40 -6.15 -11.40 -1.43
CA SER A 40 -7.00 -12.12 -2.38
C SER A 40 -6.49 -13.52 -2.70
N TYR A 41 -5.17 -13.72 -2.85
CA TYR A 41 -4.59 -15.04 -3.07
C TYR A 41 -4.83 -15.97 -1.88
N ILE A 42 -4.60 -15.47 -0.66
CA ILE A 42 -4.82 -16.25 0.57
C ILE A 42 -6.31 -16.56 0.77
N GLU A 43 -7.21 -15.62 0.51
CA GLU A 43 -8.65 -15.85 0.59
C GLU A 43 -9.12 -16.92 -0.39
N LYS A 44 -8.64 -16.89 -1.65
CA LYS A 44 -8.94 -17.92 -2.65
C LYS A 44 -8.46 -19.29 -2.17
N TYR A 45 -7.26 -19.36 -1.62
CA TYR A 45 -6.70 -20.61 -1.09
C TYR A 45 -7.52 -21.15 0.08
N LEU A 46 -7.84 -20.31 1.07
CA LEU A 46 -8.64 -20.70 2.23
C LEU A 46 -10.11 -21.04 1.89
N LYS A 47 -10.60 -20.62 0.72
CA LYS A 47 -11.90 -21.02 0.16
C LYS A 47 -11.84 -22.36 -0.60
N GLY A 48 -10.69 -23.03 -0.65
CA GLY A 48 -10.50 -24.35 -1.28
C GLY A 48 -9.97 -24.30 -2.71
N MET A 49 -9.58 -23.13 -3.24
CA MET A 49 -8.92 -23.07 -4.55
C MET A 49 -7.49 -23.62 -4.44
N SER A 50 -7.15 -24.59 -5.29
CA SER A 50 -5.80 -25.14 -5.33
C SER A 50 -4.75 -24.06 -5.66
N ALA A 51 -3.61 -24.10 -4.98
CA ALA A 51 -2.52 -23.13 -5.13
C ALA A 51 -2.05 -22.99 -6.59
N ASN A 52 -2.06 -24.08 -7.36
CA ASN A 52 -1.65 -24.06 -8.77
C ASN A 52 -2.58 -23.22 -9.67
N LYS A 53 -3.86 -23.04 -9.29
CA LYS A 53 -4.85 -22.21 -9.99
C LYS A 53 -4.77 -20.74 -9.61
N ILE A 54 -4.11 -20.40 -8.51
CA ILE A 54 -3.96 -19.02 -8.05
C ILE A 54 -2.73 -18.41 -8.72
N LYS A 55 -2.97 -17.55 -9.73
CA LYS A 55 -1.92 -16.88 -10.50
C LYS A 55 -1.77 -15.41 -10.08
N PRO A 56 -0.58 -14.81 -10.27
CA PRO A 56 -0.41 -13.37 -10.09
C PRO A 56 -1.39 -12.59 -10.96
N CYS A 57 -1.99 -11.52 -10.42
CA CYS A 57 -2.88 -10.62 -11.16
C CYS A 57 -2.18 -9.88 -12.30
N ARG A 58 -0.85 -9.73 -12.20
CA ARG A 58 -0.03 -8.92 -13.11
C ARG A 58 1.24 -9.67 -13.49
N SER A 59 1.70 -9.46 -14.72
CA SER A 59 2.93 -10.08 -15.21
C SER A 59 4.16 -9.35 -14.68
N ASN A 60 5.14 -10.10 -14.20
CA ASN A 60 6.46 -9.58 -13.81
C ASN A 60 7.47 -9.84 -14.94
N LYS A 61 7.21 -9.38 -16.16
CA LYS A 61 8.23 -9.43 -17.20
C LYS A 61 9.40 -8.55 -16.75
N ILE A 62 10.60 -9.12 -16.75
CA ILE A 62 11.82 -8.39 -16.41
C ILE A 62 12.24 -7.62 -17.66
N HIS A 63 12.30 -6.30 -17.54
CA HIS A 63 12.81 -5.40 -18.57
C HIS A 63 13.98 -4.60 -18.00
N ARG A 64 14.92 -4.20 -18.87
CA ARG A 64 15.94 -3.20 -18.52
C ARG A 64 15.22 -1.93 -18.06
N LEU A 65 15.65 -1.35 -16.94
CA LEU A 65 15.11 -0.07 -16.48
C LEU A 65 15.48 1.05 -17.46
N LEU A 66 14.53 1.95 -17.71
CA LEU A 66 14.78 3.13 -18.54
C LEU A 66 15.71 4.12 -17.82
N THR A 67 16.61 4.71 -18.60
CA THR A 67 17.44 5.86 -18.24
C THR A 67 16.65 7.16 -18.40
N TYR A 68 17.19 8.26 -17.88
CA TYR A 68 16.51 9.55 -17.88
C TYR A 68 16.11 10.01 -19.30
N ASN A 69 17.03 9.90 -20.27
CA ASN A 69 16.82 10.34 -21.65
C ASN A 69 15.84 9.47 -22.43
N GLU A 70 15.53 8.26 -21.93
CA GLU A 70 14.58 7.34 -22.57
C GLU A 70 13.14 7.56 -22.08
N ILE A 71 12.95 8.36 -21.03
CA ILE A 71 11.62 8.70 -20.51
C ILE A 71 11.12 9.95 -21.23
N ASN A 72 9.92 9.87 -21.78
CA ASN A 72 9.17 10.96 -22.38
C ASN A 72 7.67 10.67 -22.26
N LEU A 73 6.82 11.55 -22.80
CA LEU A 73 5.37 11.39 -22.72
C LEU A 73 4.85 10.13 -23.44
N ASP A 74 5.52 9.69 -24.50
CA ASP A 74 5.12 8.51 -25.29
C ASP A 74 5.64 7.18 -24.69
N THR A 75 6.47 7.24 -23.65
CA THR A 75 6.98 6.05 -22.97
C THR A 75 5.83 5.20 -22.44
N LYS A 76 5.76 3.93 -22.88
CA LYS A 76 4.73 2.99 -22.41
C LYS A 76 4.86 2.72 -20.92
N LEU A 77 3.73 2.59 -20.20
CA LEU A 77 3.72 2.33 -18.75
C LEU A 77 4.04 0.87 -18.40
N ILE A 78 3.74 -0.05 -19.31
CA ILE A 78 3.97 -1.48 -19.16
C ILE A 78 4.86 -2.00 -20.29
N ASN A 79 5.58 -3.10 -20.05
CA ASN A 79 6.46 -3.76 -21.02
C ASN A 79 7.59 -2.90 -21.64
N SER A 80 7.88 -1.71 -21.11
CA SER A 80 8.93 -0.80 -21.59
C SER A 80 10.18 -0.71 -20.70
N GLY A 81 10.11 -1.20 -19.46
CA GLY A 81 11.12 -0.92 -18.43
C GLY A 81 10.84 0.32 -17.58
N PHE A 82 9.75 1.05 -17.86
CA PHE A 82 9.32 2.17 -17.02
C PHE A 82 8.90 1.71 -15.61
N CYS A 83 9.44 2.39 -14.59
CA CYS A 83 9.15 2.10 -13.19
C CYS A 83 9.22 3.37 -12.34
N PHE A 84 8.44 3.42 -11.26
CA PHE A 84 8.47 4.51 -10.28
C PHE A 84 9.72 4.46 -9.40
N ASN A 85 10.86 4.79 -9.99
CA ASN A 85 12.19 4.76 -9.37
C ASN A 85 12.76 6.19 -9.23
N LYS A 86 14.05 6.31 -8.85
CA LYS A 86 14.73 7.60 -8.71
C LYS A 86 14.86 8.34 -10.05
N VAL A 87 15.10 7.63 -11.15
CA VAL A 87 15.24 8.18 -12.50
C VAL A 87 13.92 8.80 -12.97
N ALA A 88 12.83 8.04 -12.91
CA ALA A 88 11.51 8.56 -13.24
C ALA A 88 11.13 9.74 -12.33
N ARG A 89 11.45 9.67 -11.02
CA ARG A 89 11.19 10.78 -10.10
C ARG A 89 11.89 12.07 -10.52
N GLN A 90 13.16 11.98 -10.94
CA GLN A 90 13.89 13.13 -11.46
C GLN A 90 13.22 13.68 -12.73
N TRP A 91 12.89 12.81 -13.68
CA TRP A 91 12.21 13.21 -14.90
C TRP A 91 10.88 13.94 -14.63
N PHE A 92 10.04 13.42 -13.71
CA PHE A 92 8.80 14.09 -13.33
C PHE A 92 9.04 15.40 -12.58
N ALA A 93 10.10 15.50 -11.77
CA ALA A 93 10.46 16.73 -11.09
C ALA A 93 10.77 17.84 -12.10
N ASP A 94 11.57 17.52 -13.11
CA ASP A 94 11.92 18.45 -14.19
C ASP A 94 10.70 18.80 -15.06
N TYR A 95 9.89 17.80 -15.43
CA TYR A 95 8.65 17.98 -16.21
C TYR A 95 7.65 18.94 -15.53
N PHE A 96 7.48 18.81 -14.20
CA PHE A 96 6.58 19.66 -13.44
C PHE A 96 7.23 20.95 -12.90
N GLY A 97 8.53 21.15 -13.12
CA GLY A 97 9.27 22.31 -12.60
C GLY A 97 9.32 22.38 -11.07
N VAL A 98 9.44 21.24 -10.39
CA VAL A 98 9.48 21.16 -8.92
C VAL A 98 10.80 20.57 -8.42
N GLU A 99 11.32 21.08 -7.29
CA GLU A 99 12.57 20.56 -6.69
C GLU A 99 12.43 19.10 -6.24
N LYS A 100 11.27 18.72 -5.69
CA LYS A 100 11.01 17.40 -5.10
C LYS A 100 9.68 16.82 -5.56
N PHE A 101 9.74 15.85 -6.46
CA PHE A 101 8.56 15.13 -6.91
C PHE A 101 8.25 13.90 -6.04
N SER A 102 6.98 13.70 -5.71
CA SER A 102 6.49 12.49 -5.03
C SER A 102 5.38 11.84 -5.84
N PHE A 103 5.56 10.56 -6.19
CA PHE A 103 4.53 9.78 -6.86
C PHE A 103 3.26 9.72 -6.02
N SER A 104 2.14 10.13 -6.61
CA SER A 104 0.86 10.11 -5.93
C SER A 104 0.26 8.70 -5.90
N LYS A 105 -0.66 8.47 -4.96
CA LYS A 105 -1.49 7.27 -4.94
C LYS A 105 -2.24 7.08 -6.28
N LYS A 106 -2.69 8.16 -6.90
CA LYS A 106 -3.41 8.16 -8.19
C LYS A 106 -2.55 7.53 -9.27
N MET A 107 -1.30 7.99 -9.41
CA MET A 107 -0.34 7.42 -10.39
C MET A 107 -0.11 5.93 -10.15
N ALA A 108 0.02 5.53 -8.88
CA ALA A 108 0.16 4.13 -8.54
C ALA A 108 -1.07 3.29 -8.95
N VAL A 109 -2.29 3.82 -8.81
CA VAL A 109 -3.51 3.10 -9.23
C VAL A 109 -3.61 3.04 -10.75
N ILE A 110 -3.36 4.14 -11.46
CA ILE A 110 -3.41 4.19 -12.94
C ILE A 110 -2.44 3.16 -13.54
N LYS A 111 -1.16 3.18 -13.12
CA LYS A 111 -0.17 2.21 -13.62
C LYS A 111 -0.59 0.77 -13.34
N ARG A 112 -1.15 0.51 -12.16
CA ARG A 112 -1.65 -0.83 -11.79
C ARG A 112 -2.84 -1.26 -12.64
N LYS A 113 -3.75 -0.35 -12.96
CA LYS A 113 -4.89 -0.62 -13.83
C LYS A 113 -4.40 -1.05 -15.22
N ALA A 114 -3.46 -0.30 -15.81
CA ALA A 114 -2.82 -0.67 -17.07
C ALA A 114 -2.16 -2.06 -17.02
N GLU A 115 -1.49 -2.41 -15.91
CA GLU A 115 -0.89 -3.74 -15.73
C GLU A 115 -1.91 -4.88 -15.62
N VAL A 116 -3.07 -4.65 -14.99
CA VAL A 116 -4.15 -5.64 -14.85
C VAL A 116 -4.89 -5.82 -16.17
N GLU A 117 -5.20 -4.72 -16.85
CA GLU A 117 -5.92 -4.70 -18.12
C GLU A 117 -5.04 -5.04 -19.32
N ARG A 118 -3.72 -5.15 -19.11
CA ARG A 118 -2.70 -5.35 -20.16
C ARG A 118 -2.79 -4.27 -21.25
N ASP A 119 -3.02 -3.04 -20.82
CA ASP A 119 -3.04 -1.89 -21.71
C ASP A 119 -1.60 -1.51 -22.11
N GLU A 120 -1.12 -2.13 -23.19
CA GLU A 120 0.21 -1.89 -23.75
C GLU A 120 0.33 -0.53 -24.44
N GLN A 121 -0.80 0.16 -24.64
CA GLN A 121 -0.82 1.48 -25.27
C GLN A 121 -0.69 2.61 -24.27
N ALA A 122 -1.09 2.41 -23.01
CA ALA A 122 -0.98 3.40 -21.94
C ALA A 122 0.45 3.96 -21.81
N THR A 123 0.55 5.28 -21.78
CA THR A 123 1.81 6.05 -21.77
C THR A 123 2.02 6.89 -20.51
N VAL A 124 3.20 7.47 -20.35
CA VAL A 124 3.48 8.48 -19.31
C VAL A 124 2.59 9.72 -19.48
N GLY A 125 2.27 10.12 -20.70
CA GLY A 125 1.32 11.19 -20.99
C GLY A 125 -0.08 10.85 -20.45
N ASP A 126 -0.57 9.64 -20.74
CA ASP A 126 -1.87 9.16 -20.23
C ASP A 126 -1.89 9.13 -18.70
N LEU A 127 -0.79 8.71 -18.08
CA LEU A 127 -0.64 8.71 -16.61
C LEU A 127 -0.83 10.11 -16.02
N ILE A 128 -0.22 11.12 -16.63
CA ILE A 128 -0.32 12.51 -16.18
C ILE A 128 -1.76 13.02 -16.39
N GLN A 129 -2.33 12.82 -17.57
CA GLN A 129 -3.68 13.26 -17.91
C GLN A 129 -4.73 12.63 -16.99
N GLN A 130 -4.68 11.31 -16.78
CA GLN A 130 -5.60 10.60 -15.89
C GLN A 130 -5.42 11.01 -14.42
N MET A 131 -4.19 11.34 -13.99
CA MET A 131 -3.95 11.85 -12.64
C MET A 131 -4.61 13.23 -12.41
N GLN A 132 -4.55 14.11 -13.41
CA GLN A 132 -5.17 15.43 -13.38
C GLN A 132 -6.71 15.31 -13.37
N ASN A 133 -7.26 14.44 -14.22
CA ASN A 133 -8.70 14.17 -14.33
C ASN A 133 -9.22 13.11 -13.34
N TRP A 134 -8.51 12.91 -12.23
CA TRP A 134 -8.80 11.81 -11.30
C TRP A 134 -10.13 11.99 -10.57
N ASP A 135 -11.07 11.09 -10.85
CA ASP A 135 -12.30 10.92 -10.09
C ASP A 135 -12.15 9.77 -9.07
N LYS A 136 -12.26 10.09 -7.78
CA LYS A 136 -12.14 9.09 -6.71
C LYS A 136 -13.27 8.06 -6.75
N ASN A 137 -14.49 8.45 -7.12
CA ASN A 137 -15.64 7.55 -7.10
C ASN A 137 -15.55 6.50 -8.21
N LYS A 138 -14.92 6.83 -9.34
CA LYS A 138 -14.71 5.91 -10.46
C LYS A 138 -13.45 5.05 -10.31
N ASN A 139 -12.41 5.56 -9.66
CA ASN A 139 -11.07 4.94 -9.69
C ASN A 139 -10.61 4.32 -8.37
N ALA A 140 -11.36 4.46 -7.27
CA ALA A 140 -10.99 3.84 -5.99
C ALA A 140 -11.28 2.33 -6.00
N SER A 141 -10.32 1.53 -5.56
CA SER A 141 -10.52 0.10 -5.27
C SER A 141 -10.81 -0.07 -3.77
N PRO A 142 -12.02 -0.51 -3.38
CA PRO A 142 -12.34 -0.76 -1.97
C PRO A 142 -11.38 -1.75 -1.31
N ALA A 143 -10.97 -2.79 -2.05
CA ALA A 143 -10.02 -3.79 -1.57
C ALA A 143 -8.67 -3.17 -1.22
N GLU A 144 -8.14 -2.26 -2.05
CA GLU A 144 -6.89 -1.53 -1.78
C GLU A 144 -7.04 -0.57 -0.59
N GLU A 145 -8.12 0.21 -0.56
CA GLU A 145 -8.39 1.19 0.50
C GLU A 145 -8.43 0.53 1.88
N ASN A 146 -9.06 -0.64 1.96
CA ASN A 146 -9.17 -1.42 3.19
C ASN A 146 -7.80 -1.88 3.74
N THR A 147 -6.75 -1.89 2.91
CA THR A 147 -5.41 -2.29 3.37
C THR A 147 -4.62 -1.19 4.06
N TYR A 148 -5.06 0.07 3.97
CA TYR A 148 -4.35 1.25 4.49
C TYR A 148 -4.63 1.56 5.97
N GLN A 149 -5.15 0.62 6.75
CA GLN A 149 -5.55 0.86 8.15
C GLN A 149 -4.43 1.43 9.01
N TRP A 150 -3.19 0.94 8.90
CA TRP A 150 -2.04 1.54 9.61
C TRP A 150 -1.78 2.99 9.18
N ASN A 151 -1.81 3.28 7.88
CA ASN A 151 -1.58 4.63 7.37
C ASN A 151 -2.69 5.59 7.82
N ASN A 152 -3.94 5.12 7.80
CA ASN A 152 -5.09 5.87 8.31
C ASN A 152 -4.96 6.12 9.82
N PHE A 153 -4.61 5.09 10.59
CA PHE A 153 -4.36 5.18 12.02
C PHE A 153 -3.29 6.23 12.35
N VAL A 154 -2.14 6.18 11.68
CA VAL A 154 -1.06 7.17 11.89
C VAL A 154 -1.51 8.55 11.50
N ARG A 155 -2.16 8.73 10.34
CA ARG A 155 -2.67 10.03 9.92
C ARG A 155 -3.62 10.62 10.96
N ASP A 156 -4.57 9.82 11.44
CA ASP A 156 -5.60 10.29 12.37
C ASP A 156 -5.00 10.57 13.76
N PHE A 157 -4.04 9.75 14.22
CA PHE A 157 -3.20 10.04 15.39
C PHE A 157 -2.46 11.38 15.23
N PHE A 158 -1.83 11.63 14.08
CA PHE A 158 -1.06 12.86 13.87
C PHE A 158 -1.93 14.12 13.74
N LYS A 159 -3.21 13.96 13.37
CA LYS A 159 -4.19 15.06 13.33
C LYS A 159 -4.65 15.49 14.71
N ASP A 160 -4.67 14.59 15.68
CA ASP A 160 -5.08 14.89 17.05
C ASP A 160 -4.07 15.83 17.72
N PRO A 161 -4.47 17.07 18.09
CA PRO A 161 -3.58 18.04 18.72
C PRO A 161 -2.94 17.54 20.02
N ALA A 162 -3.64 16.70 20.80
CA ALA A 162 -3.14 16.18 22.07
C ALA A 162 -1.90 15.30 21.89
N THR A 163 -1.70 14.72 20.70
CA THR A 163 -0.50 13.91 20.41
C THR A 163 0.76 14.76 20.19
N LYS A 164 0.64 16.10 20.09
CA LYS A 164 1.80 17.01 19.98
C LYS A 164 2.64 17.07 21.26
N GLN A 165 2.10 16.58 22.38
CA GLN A 165 2.81 16.46 23.65
C GLN A 165 3.96 15.42 23.61
N PHE A 166 3.99 14.52 22.62
CA PHE A 166 5.02 13.49 22.53
C PHE A 166 6.20 13.94 21.64
N ASN A 167 7.42 13.62 22.05
CA ASN A 167 8.62 13.81 21.22
C ASN A 167 8.70 12.76 20.10
N GLN A 168 8.45 11.49 20.43
CA GLN A 168 8.54 10.36 19.49
C GLN A 168 7.14 9.95 19.00
N ARG A 169 6.41 10.87 18.36
CA ARG A 169 5.00 10.69 17.94
C ARG A 169 4.75 9.40 17.15
N LEU A 170 5.62 9.07 16.18
CA LEU A 170 5.46 7.83 15.40
C LEU A 170 5.70 6.57 16.23
N LYS A 171 6.60 6.61 17.22
CA LYS A 171 6.82 5.50 18.15
C LYS A 171 5.58 5.29 19.02
N VAL A 172 4.99 6.36 19.53
CA VAL A 172 3.73 6.31 20.29
C VAL A 172 2.62 5.72 19.42
N ALA A 173 2.44 6.20 18.19
CA ALA A 173 1.47 5.64 17.25
C ALA A 173 1.70 4.13 17.03
N SER A 174 2.95 3.69 16.91
CA SER A 174 3.29 2.27 16.76
C SER A 174 2.95 1.42 18.00
N LEU A 175 3.12 1.97 19.20
CA LEU A 175 2.80 1.29 20.46
C LEU A 175 1.27 1.11 20.59
N LEU A 176 0.50 2.17 20.35
CA LEU A 176 -0.96 2.12 20.35
C LEU A 176 -1.47 1.15 19.27
N TRP A 177 -0.90 1.22 18.07
CA TRP A 177 -1.26 0.32 16.98
C TRP A 177 -1.04 -1.14 17.32
N LYS A 178 0.01 -1.52 18.06
CA LYS A 178 0.20 -2.90 18.52
C LYS A 178 -1.00 -3.38 19.33
N LYS A 179 -1.59 -2.54 20.19
CA LYS A 179 -2.78 -2.87 20.99
C LYS A 179 -4.03 -2.99 20.11
N VAL A 180 -4.22 -2.06 19.18
CA VAL A 180 -5.38 -2.05 18.28
C VAL A 180 -5.35 -3.23 17.31
N ARG A 181 -4.18 -3.55 16.77
CA ARG A 181 -3.96 -4.65 15.82
C ARG A 181 -4.40 -6.00 16.36
N ILE A 182 -4.12 -6.28 17.64
CA ILE A 182 -4.47 -7.56 18.28
C ILE A 182 -5.91 -7.59 18.81
N SER A 183 -6.58 -6.44 18.90
CA SER A 183 -7.95 -6.36 19.39
C SER A 183 -8.95 -6.84 18.33
N ARG A 184 -10.13 -7.28 18.77
CA ARG A 184 -11.25 -7.61 17.85
C ARG A 184 -11.96 -6.37 17.29
N GLY A 185 -11.67 -5.18 17.80
CA GLY A 185 -12.30 -3.94 17.39
C GLY A 185 -11.77 -3.36 16.08
N ASN A 186 -12.34 -2.22 15.70
CA ASN A 186 -11.93 -1.47 14.52
C ASN A 186 -10.47 -1.04 14.59
N LYS A 187 -9.77 -1.14 13.45
CA LYS A 187 -8.34 -0.79 13.34
C LYS A 187 -8.14 0.70 13.09
N VAL A 188 -8.70 1.52 13.97
CA VAL A 188 -8.79 2.98 13.86
C VAL A 188 -8.26 3.63 15.13
N TYR A 189 -7.74 4.84 15.01
CA TYR A 189 -7.29 5.64 16.17
C TYR A 189 -8.49 6.31 16.85
N TYR A 190 -8.49 6.32 18.18
CA TYR A 190 -9.46 7.06 18.99
C TYR A 190 -8.68 7.85 20.06
N HIS A 191 -9.12 9.09 20.32
CA HIS A 191 -8.46 9.98 21.29
C HIS A 191 -8.30 9.34 22.68
N ASN A 192 -9.35 8.65 23.16
CA ASN A 192 -9.35 7.96 24.45
C ASN A 192 -8.26 6.88 24.60
N MET A 193 -7.59 6.47 23.51
CA MET A 193 -6.42 5.59 23.59
C MET A 193 -5.25 6.22 24.32
N LEU A 194 -5.13 7.56 24.30
CA LEU A 194 -4.07 8.26 25.00
C LEU A 194 -4.20 8.10 26.52
N GLU A 195 -5.42 8.17 27.03
CA GLU A 195 -5.72 7.95 28.45
C GLU A 195 -5.62 6.47 28.79
N LYS A 196 -6.28 5.61 27.99
CA LYS A 196 -6.34 4.17 28.21
C LYS A 196 -4.98 3.49 28.27
N TYR A 197 -4.03 3.95 27.45
CA TYR A 197 -2.67 3.40 27.36
C TYR A 197 -1.61 4.40 27.84
N ASN A 198 -1.97 5.31 28.76
CA ASN A 198 -1.08 6.37 29.23
C ASN A 198 0.22 5.79 29.80
N LYS A 199 0.14 4.73 30.62
CA LYS A 199 1.30 4.07 31.23
C LYS A 199 2.36 3.63 30.21
N GLU A 200 1.94 3.21 29.01
CA GLU A 200 2.86 2.78 27.96
C GLU A 200 3.43 3.91 27.10
N ILE A 201 2.84 5.11 27.13
CA ILE A 201 3.20 6.21 26.24
C ILE A 201 3.76 7.44 26.99
N GLU A 202 3.58 7.51 28.31
CA GLU A 202 3.99 8.64 29.15
C GLU A 202 5.49 8.92 29.08
N ILE A 203 6.31 7.86 29.01
CA ILE A 203 7.77 7.95 28.84
C ILE A 203 8.21 8.68 27.55
N HIS A 204 7.27 8.98 26.66
CA HIS A 204 7.51 9.70 25.41
C HIS A 204 6.97 11.13 25.42
N LYS A 205 6.37 11.59 26.52
CA LYS A 205 5.97 12.99 26.70
C LYS A 205 7.19 13.89 26.70
N LYS A 206 7.00 15.12 26.25
CA LYS A 206 7.96 16.21 26.43
C LYS A 206 8.10 16.44 27.94
N GLY A 207 9.34 16.48 28.41
CA GLY A 207 9.66 17.03 29.72
C GLY A 207 9.38 18.54 29.74
#